data_AF-A0A176TBH9-F1
#
_entry.id   AF-A0A176TBH9-F1
#
_cell.length_a   1.000
_cell.length_b   1.000
_cell.length_c   1.000
_cell.angle_alpha   90.00
_cell.angle_beta   90.00
_cell.angle_gamma   90.00
#
_symmetry.space_group_name_H-M   'P 1'
#
loop_
_entity.id
_entity.type
_entity.pdbx_description
1 polymer ?
#
loop_
_entity_poly.entity_id
_entity_poly.type
_entity_poly.pdbx_seq_one_letter_code
_entity_poly.pdbx_strand_id
1 'polypeptide(L)'
;MKRNRFHIKFQLNGVSFSSVDEIITFASIFSDEIHQFLKNWFSDDPYIIVKTSGSTGVPKDIKLQKSKMINSALATGAFFYLKENTTALLCLPTEYIAGKMMLIRALTLGWQLDVVAPTSFPLRGIKKIFDFSAMVPLQLENSLNSLNQIKKLIVGGGVVSKQLENKILNTTCTVFATYGMTETITHIAVKRLNNFSSIERNTSMKSLQKGFYETLPNVEIYKDDRNCLVINALEVSNEVIFTNDIVNLVSETQFEWLGRFDNVINSGGIKLHPEKIEEKLSEIISKRFFVAGIPDSTLGEKLVLIIEDSYTSNEVEVSFKLKINQLKALTKFEIPKEIYFVTKFIETETNKIQRNKTLDLIK
;
A
#
# COMPACT_ATOMS: atom_id res chain seq x y z
N MET A 1 -20.66 -0.03 35.04
CA MET A 1 -21.06 -0.69 33.78
C MET A 1 -19.91 -0.58 32.78
N LYS A 2 -19.17 -1.68 32.56
CA LYS A 2 -18.12 -1.71 31.52
C LYS A 2 -18.83 -1.55 30.17
N ARG A 3 -18.71 -0.38 29.52
CA ARG A 3 -19.15 -0.20 28.12
C ARG A 3 -18.53 -1.34 27.31
N ASN A 4 -19.32 -2.06 26.52
CA ASN A 4 -18.80 -3.08 25.60
C ASN A 4 -17.65 -2.45 24.80
N ARG A 5 -16.42 -2.99 24.96
CA ARG A 5 -15.20 -2.48 24.31
C ARG A 5 -15.14 -2.80 22.81
N PHE A 6 -16.21 -3.38 22.26
CA PHE A 6 -16.38 -3.75 20.87
C PHE A 6 -17.87 -3.68 20.48
N HIS A 7 -18.15 -3.65 19.18
CA HIS A 7 -19.50 -3.56 18.64
C HIS A 7 -20.27 -4.88 18.79
N ILE A 8 -21.55 -4.83 19.19
CA ILE A 8 -22.37 -6.03 19.50
C ILE A 8 -22.61 -6.96 18.30
N LYS A 9 -22.48 -6.44 17.07
CA LYS A 9 -22.61 -7.21 15.82
C LYS A 9 -21.30 -7.81 15.32
N PHE A 10 -20.18 -7.58 16.02
CA PHE A 10 -18.89 -8.14 15.64
C PHE A 10 -18.95 -9.67 15.63
N GLN A 11 -18.38 -10.25 14.57
CA GLN A 11 -18.14 -11.68 14.48
C GLN A 11 -16.71 -11.95 14.00
N LEU A 12 -16.13 -13.05 14.49
CA LEU A 12 -14.83 -13.55 14.06
C LEU A 12 -14.99 -14.99 13.60
N ASN A 13 -14.69 -15.27 12.33
CA ASN A 13 -14.86 -16.60 11.71
C ASN A 13 -16.26 -17.20 11.94
N GLY A 14 -17.30 -16.37 11.85
CA GLY A 14 -18.69 -16.76 12.05
C GLY A 14 -19.14 -16.91 13.50
N VAL A 15 -18.26 -16.68 14.48
CA VAL A 15 -18.60 -16.74 15.91
C VAL A 15 -18.95 -15.35 16.43
N SER A 16 -20.06 -15.25 17.17
CA SER A 16 -20.47 -14.05 17.91
C SER A 16 -20.04 -14.15 19.37
N PHE A 17 -19.83 -13.01 20.04
CA PHE A 17 -19.30 -12.98 21.40
C PHE A 17 -20.16 -12.10 22.30
N SER A 18 -20.36 -12.56 23.53
CA SER A 18 -21.07 -11.82 24.59
C SER A 18 -20.12 -10.97 25.44
N SER A 19 -18.83 -11.31 25.45
CA SER A 19 -17.81 -10.66 26.27
C SER A 19 -16.44 -10.60 25.60
N VAL A 20 -15.59 -9.71 26.11
CA VAL A 20 -14.18 -9.60 25.69
C VAL A 20 -13.40 -10.88 26.00
N ASP A 21 -13.68 -11.53 27.12
CA ASP A 21 -12.98 -12.75 27.55
C ASP A 21 -13.25 -13.92 26.60
N GLU A 22 -14.48 -14.02 26.06
CA GLU A 22 -14.81 -15.00 25.02
C GLU A 22 -14.02 -14.74 23.73
N ILE A 23 -13.90 -13.48 23.30
CA ILE A 23 -13.09 -13.12 22.11
C ILE A 23 -11.64 -13.54 22.29
N ILE A 24 -11.05 -13.20 23.44
CA ILE A 24 -9.64 -13.51 23.74
C ILE A 24 -9.42 -15.03 23.81
N THR A 25 -10.33 -15.77 24.43
CA THR A 25 -10.27 -17.24 24.56
C THR A 25 -10.40 -17.91 23.18
N PHE A 26 -11.34 -17.46 22.36
CA PHE A 26 -11.48 -17.97 20.99
C PHE A 26 -10.21 -17.72 20.17
N ALA A 27 -9.64 -16.51 20.28
CA ALA A 27 -8.42 -16.17 19.58
C ALA A 27 -7.23 -17.07 19.98
N SER A 28 -7.10 -17.49 21.25
CA SER A 28 -6.00 -18.40 21.67
C SER A 28 -6.05 -19.78 21.03
N ILE A 29 -7.22 -20.24 20.59
CA ILE A 29 -7.37 -21.54 19.92
C ILE A 29 -7.01 -21.41 18.44
N PHE A 30 -7.18 -20.21 17.88
CA PHE A 30 -7.09 -19.95 16.45
C PHE A 30 -5.72 -19.42 16.00
N SER A 31 -5.14 -18.47 16.74
CA SER A 31 -3.90 -17.79 16.37
C SER A 31 -3.27 -17.09 17.57
N ASP A 32 -2.07 -17.51 17.95
CA ASP A 32 -1.29 -16.89 19.04
C ASP A 32 -1.04 -15.40 18.81
N GLU A 33 -0.79 -15.02 17.56
CA GLU A 33 -0.54 -13.63 17.17
C GLU A 33 -1.78 -12.75 17.41
N ILE A 34 -2.93 -13.20 16.94
CA ILE A 34 -4.20 -12.49 17.13
C ILE A 34 -4.60 -12.48 18.59
N HIS A 35 -4.41 -13.60 19.30
CA HIS A 35 -4.64 -13.68 20.73
C HIS A 35 -3.84 -12.63 21.49
N GLN A 36 -2.53 -12.56 21.24
CA GLN A 36 -1.65 -11.61 21.90
C GLN A 36 -1.99 -10.16 21.54
N PHE A 37 -2.32 -9.89 20.27
CA PHE A 37 -2.80 -8.58 19.85
C PHE A 37 -4.10 -8.18 20.56
N LEU A 38 -5.10 -9.07 20.62
CA LEU A 38 -6.39 -8.77 21.23
C LEU A 38 -6.29 -8.60 22.75
N LYS A 39 -5.44 -9.37 23.43
CA LYS A 39 -5.10 -9.13 24.85
C LYS A 39 -4.54 -7.72 25.07
N ASN A 40 -3.61 -7.30 24.20
CA ASN A 40 -3.06 -5.95 24.28
C ASN A 40 -4.13 -4.90 23.96
N TRP A 41 -4.90 -5.09 22.88
CA TRP A 41 -5.97 -4.18 22.46
C TRP A 41 -7.01 -3.95 23.57
N PHE A 42 -7.44 -5.02 24.24
CA PHE A 42 -8.43 -4.93 25.31
C PHE A 42 -7.84 -4.64 26.69
N SER A 43 -6.52 -4.51 26.84
CA SER A 43 -5.92 -4.01 28.08
C SER A 43 -6.29 -2.54 28.35
N ASP A 44 -6.02 -2.07 29.57
CA ASP A 44 -6.27 -0.68 29.97
C ASP A 44 -5.22 0.31 29.44
N ASP A 45 -4.16 -0.16 28.79
CA ASP A 45 -3.16 0.71 28.14
C ASP A 45 -3.84 1.56 27.04
N PRO A 46 -3.69 2.89 27.00
CA PRO A 46 -4.28 3.73 25.97
C PRO A 46 -3.62 3.60 24.59
N TYR A 47 -2.47 2.93 24.48
CA TYR A 47 -1.75 2.73 23.22
C TYR A 47 -1.42 1.26 22.95
N ILE A 48 -0.99 0.99 21.72
CA ILE A 48 -0.30 -0.24 21.34
C ILE A 48 1.06 0.13 20.75
N ILE A 49 2.04 -0.77 20.90
CA ILE A 49 3.35 -0.63 20.25
C ILE A 49 3.30 -1.38 18.92
N VAL A 50 3.69 -0.71 17.85
CA VAL A 50 3.85 -1.31 16.52
C VAL A 50 5.25 -1.05 16.00
N LYS A 51 5.79 -1.99 15.24
CA LYS A 51 7.07 -1.83 14.56
C LYS A 51 6.86 -1.21 13.18
N THR A 52 7.66 -0.23 12.84
CA THR A 52 7.78 0.26 11.47
C THR A 52 8.57 -0.73 10.63
N SER A 53 8.27 -0.81 9.33
CA SER A 53 9.02 -1.64 8.39
C SER A 53 10.43 -1.11 8.08
N GLY A 54 10.87 -0.03 8.74
CA GLY A 54 12.21 0.56 8.65
C GLY A 54 12.78 0.68 7.23
N SER A 55 12.52 1.78 6.51
CA SER A 55 13.17 2.04 5.22
C SER A 55 14.70 2.10 5.31
N THR A 56 15.23 2.41 6.50
CA THR A 56 16.66 2.49 6.82
C THR A 56 17.25 1.18 7.38
N GLY A 57 16.44 0.12 7.47
CA GLY A 57 16.88 -1.22 7.90
C GLY A 57 16.76 -1.52 9.39
N VAL A 58 16.49 -0.53 10.26
CA VAL A 58 16.23 -0.77 11.69
C VAL A 58 14.76 -0.45 12.00
N PRO A 59 13.93 -1.45 12.33
CA PRO A 59 12.55 -1.23 12.78
C PRO A 59 12.50 -0.34 14.01
N LYS A 60 11.71 0.74 13.96
CA LYS A 60 11.43 1.61 15.11
C LYS A 60 10.08 1.28 15.70
N ASP A 61 10.02 1.22 17.03
CA ASP A 61 8.77 1.10 17.77
C ASP A 61 8.02 2.45 17.76
N ILE A 62 6.73 2.41 17.40
CA ILE A 62 5.82 3.54 17.44
C ILE A 62 4.68 3.21 18.39
N LYS A 63 4.34 4.17 19.27
CA LYS A 63 3.15 4.10 20.11
C LYS A 63 1.96 4.67 19.36
N LEU A 64 0.96 3.85 19.08
CA LEU A 64 -0.29 4.27 18.47
C LEU A 64 -1.41 4.30 19.51
N GLN A 65 -2.09 5.44 19.65
CA GLN A 65 -3.24 5.56 20.55
C GLN A 65 -4.42 4.76 20.03
N LYS A 66 -5.04 3.94 20.89
CA LYS A 66 -6.21 3.12 20.51
C LYS A 66 -7.38 3.96 20.01
N SER A 67 -7.58 5.15 20.59
CA SER A 67 -8.59 6.12 20.14
C SER A 67 -8.38 6.55 18.68
N LYS A 68 -7.15 6.87 18.28
CA LYS A 68 -6.81 7.23 16.89
C LYS A 68 -6.95 6.06 15.93
N MET A 69 -6.69 4.84 16.39
CA MET A 69 -6.96 3.64 15.60
C MET A 69 -8.46 3.41 15.37
N ILE A 70 -9.30 3.68 16.38
CA ILE A 70 -10.76 3.68 16.23
C ILE A 70 -11.18 4.76 15.22
N ASN A 71 -10.61 5.97 15.29
CA ASN A 71 -10.89 7.03 14.31
C ASN A 71 -10.52 6.62 12.88
N SER A 72 -9.36 5.99 12.68
CA SER A 72 -8.96 5.43 11.38
C SER A 72 -9.95 4.38 10.86
N ALA A 73 -10.47 3.53 11.75
CA ALA A 73 -11.51 2.56 11.41
C ALA A 73 -12.82 3.26 10.98
N LEU A 74 -13.28 4.25 11.75
CA LEU A 74 -14.48 5.03 11.44
C LEU A 74 -14.36 5.76 10.10
N ALA A 75 -13.21 6.39 9.83
CA ALA A 75 -12.94 7.07 8.57
C ALA A 75 -12.98 6.11 7.38
N THR A 76 -12.41 4.89 7.52
CA THR A 76 -12.52 3.83 6.50
C THR A 76 -13.99 3.46 6.25
N GLY A 77 -14.75 3.21 7.33
CA GLY A 77 -16.16 2.81 7.26
C GLY A 77 -17.03 3.86 6.57
N ALA A 78 -16.83 5.14 6.91
CA ALA A 78 -17.53 6.27 6.31
C ALA A 78 -17.19 6.43 4.83
N PHE A 79 -15.90 6.44 4.48
CA PHE A 79 -15.44 6.65 3.10
C PHE A 79 -15.94 5.57 2.14
N PHE A 80 -15.85 4.30 2.55
CA PHE A 80 -16.22 3.16 1.70
C PHE A 80 -17.69 2.73 1.84
N TYR A 81 -18.49 3.44 2.65
CA TYR A 81 -19.87 3.08 2.99
C TYR A 81 -19.99 1.64 3.52
N LEU A 82 -19.10 1.27 4.44
CA LEU A 82 -19.04 -0.06 5.06
C LEU A 82 -19.64 0.01 6.46
N LYS A 83 -20.91 -0.39 6.55
CA LYS A 83 -21.73 -0.34 7.76
C LYS A 83 -21.58 -1.61 8.62
N GLU A 84 -22.34 -1.66 9.71
CA GLU A 84 -22.49 -2.90 10.50
C GLU A 84 -22.94 -4.09 9.63
N ASN A 85 -22.53 -5.29 10.04
CA ASN A 85 -22.76 -6.55 9.31
C ASN A 85 -22.04 -6.66 7.95
N THR A 86 -21.16 -5.72 7.59
CA THR A 86 -20.22 -5.89 6.47
C THR A 86 -19.42 -7.18 6.64
N THR A 87 -19.37 -8.01 5.59
CA THR A 87 -18.50 -9.19 5.55
C THR A 87 -17.12 -8.80 5.05
N ALA A 88 -16.08 -9.10 5.83
CA ALA A 88 -14.71 -8.73 5.50
C ALA A 88 -13.77 -9.94 5.58
N LEU A 89 -12.74 -9.93 4.72
CA LEU A 89 -11.66 -10.93 4.73
C LEU A 89 -10.36 -10.31 5.22
N LEU A 90 -9.79 -10.86 6.28
CA LEU A 90 -8.41 -10.60 6.70
C LEU A 90 -7.49 -11.70 6.16
N CYS A 91 -6.62 -11.33 5.22
CA CYS A 91 -5.61 -12.21 4.63
C CYS A 91 -4.19 -11.62 4.67
N LEU A 92 -3.98 -10.61 5.54
CA LEU A 92 -2.72 -9.95 5.79
C LEU A 92 -2.16 -10.40 7.15
N PRO A 93 -0.82 -10.48 7.32
CA PRO A 93 -0.23 -10.79 8.62
C PRO A 93 -0.65 -9.75 9.67
N THR A 94 -0.96 -10.21 10.88
CA THR A 94 -1.37 -9.31 11.97
C THR A 94 -0.19 -8.70 12.72
N GLU A 95 1.04 -8.99 12.28
CA GLU A 95 2.28 -8.37 12.73
C GLU A 95 2.34 -6.91 12.30
N TYR A 96 1.82 -6.62 11.10
CA TYR A 96 1.82 -5.30 10.52
C TYR A 96 0.53 -4.54 10.80
N ILE A 97 0.63 -3.20 10.78
CA ILE A 97 -0.50 -2.31 11.04
C ILE A 97 -1.70 -2.57 10.12
N ALA A 98 -1.47 -3.01 8.88
CA ALA A 98 -2.53 -3.31 7.93
C ALA A 98 -3.44 -4.47 8.40
N GLY A 99 -2.86 -5.56 8.92
CA GLY A 99 -3.62 -6.69 9.47
C GLY A 99 -4.30 -6.32 10.79
N LYS A 100 -3.58 -5.66 11.71
CA LYS A 100 -4.16 -5.15 12.98
C LYS A 100 -5.39 -4.28 12.75
N MET A 101 -5.34 -3.39 11.74
CA MET A 101 -6.45 -2.49 11.45
C MET A 101 -7.67 -3.20 10.85
N MET A 102 -7.55 -4.36 10.22
CA MET A 102 -8.73 -5.14 9.82
C MET A 102 -9.48 -5.67 11.03
N LEU A 103 -8.77 -6.14 12.06
CA LEU A 103 -9.37 -6.54 13.34
C LEU A 103 -10.05 -5.35 14.04
N ILE A 104 -9.35 -4.21 14.12
CA ILE A 104 -9.89 -3.00 14.78
C ILE A 104 -11.11 -2.47 14.03
N ARG A 105 -11.09 -2.44 12.69
CA ARG A 105 -12.27 -2.07 11.88
C ARG A 105 -13.45 -2.97 12.19
N ALA A 106 -13.24 -4.27 12.23
CA ALA A 106 -14.32 -5.21 12.53
C ALA A 106 -14.88 -5.04 13.94
N LEU A 107 -14.01 -4.90 14.94
CA LEU A 107 -14.40 -4.65 16.33
C LEU A 107 -15.14 -3.32 16.51
N THR A 108 -14.73 -2.29 15.77
CA THR A 108 -15.28 -0.92 15.89
C THR A 108 -16.62 -0.79 15.15
N LEU A 109 -16.68 -1.32 13.93
CA LEU A 109 -17.81 -1.12 13.01
C LEU A 109 -18.83 -2.27 13.03
N GLY A 110 -18.57 -3.33 13.80
CA GLY A 110 -19.45 -4.49 13.87
C GLY A 110 -19.46 -5.32 12.59
N TRP A 111 -18.27 -5.55 12.02
CA TRP A 111 -18.13 -6.40 10.84
C TRP A 111 -18.10 -7.88 11.22
N GLN A 112 -18.41 -8.71 10.23
CA GLN A 112 -18.19 -10.15 10.25
C GLN A 112 -16.85 -10.42 9.56
N LEU A 113 -15.80 -10.63 10.36
CA LEU A 113 -14.44 -10.81 9.87
C LEU A 113 -14.10 -12.29 9.76
N ASP A 114 -13.78 -12.75 8.56
CA ASP A 114 -13.16 -14.05 8.34
C ASP A 114 -11.65 -13.86 8.21
N VAL A 115 -10.88 -14.65 8.94
CA VAL A 115 -9.42 -14.62 8.97
C VAL A 115 -8.88 -15.88 8.33
N VAL A 116 -7.99 -15.71 7.36
CA VAL A 116 -7.28 -16.80 6.69
C VAL A 116 -5.77 -16.61 6.82
N ALA A 117 -5.02 -17.69 6.62
CA ALA A 117 -3.56 -17.62 6.62
C ALA A 117 -3.06 -16.60 5.57
N PRO A 118 -2.06 -15.76 5.91
CA PRO A 118 -1.54 -14.73 5.02
C PRO A 118 -0.64 -15.36 3.95
N THR A 119 -1.25 -15.92 2.91
CA THR A 119 -0.55 -16.54 1.78
C THR A 119 -0.57 -15.64 0.55
N SER A 120 0.23 -15.99 -0.46
CA SER A 120 0.18 -15.34 -1.77
C SER A 120 -1.11 -15.64 -2.56
N PHE A 121 -1.92 -16.63 -2.14
CA PHE A 121 -3.17 -17.05 -2.79
C PHE A 121 -4.36 -16.97 -1.81
N PRO A 122 -4.73 -15.78 -1.33
CA PRO A 122 -5.65 -15.63 -0.20
C PRO A 122 -7.08 -16.10 -0.48
N LEU A 123 -7.51 -16.13 -1.75
CA LEU A 123 -8.85 -16.58 -2.14
C LEU A 123 -8.92 -18.06 -2.51
N ARG A 124 -7.81 -18.81 -2.42
CA ARG A 124 -7.80 -20.23 -2.81
C ARG A 124 -8.74 -21.04 -1.92
N GLY A 125 -9.76 -21.65 -2.55
CA GLY A 125 -10.74 -22.50 -1.85
C GLY A 125 -11.84 -21.73 -1.13
N ILE A 126 -11.79 -20.39 -1.14
CA ILE A 126 -12.88 -19.55 -0.63
C ILE A 126 -14.03 -19.58 -1.63
N LYS A 127 -15.27 -19.70 -1.13
CA LYS A 127 -16.50 -19.58 -1.94
C LYS A 127 -17.39 -18.41 -1.53
N LYS A 128 -17.16 -17.86 -0.33
CA LYS A 128 -17.90 -16.74 0.23
C LYS A 128 -17.58 -15.46 -0.53
N ILE A 129 -18.58 -14.60 -0.69
CA ILE A 129 -18.42 -13.25 -1.22
C ILE A 129 -18.30 -12.28 -0.03
N PHE A 130 -17.26 -11.44 -0.06
CA PHE A 130 -16.98 -10.44 0.94
C PHE A 130 -17.27 -9.04 0.40
N ASP A 131 -17.83 -8.18 1.25
CA ASP A 131 -18.01 -6.78 0.93
C ASP A 131 -16.67 -6.02 0.88
N PHE A 132 -15.69 -6.43 1.70
CA PHE A 132 -14.41 -5.74 1.83
C PHE A 132 -13.21 -6.66 2.08
N SER A 133 -12.05 -6.31 1.53
CA SER A 133 -10.77 -6.92 1.88
C SER A 133 -9.62 -5.93 1.69
N ALA A 134 -8.46 -6.27 2.26
CA ALA A 134 -7.21 -5.57 2.05
C ALA A 134 -6.13 -6.57 1.60
N MET A 135 -5.35 -6.21 0.58
CA MET A 135 -4.30 -7.07 0.00
C MET A 135 -3.04 -6.28 -0.34
N VAL A 136 -1.92 -7.01 -0.51
CA VAL A 136 -0.74 -6.49 -1.21
C VAL A 136 -0.84 -6.75 -2.74
N PRO A 137 -0.06 -6.07 -3.60
CA PRO A 137 -0.15 -6.24 -5.05
C PRO A 137 -0.03 -7.71 -5.52
N LEU A 138 0.88 -8.49 -4.92
CA LEU A 138 1.06 -9.91 -5.26
C LEU A 138 -0.21 -10.74 -4.97
N GLN A 139 -0.88 -10.48 -3.85
CA GLN A 139 -2.12 -11.16 -3.48
C GLN A 139 -3.26 -10.80 -4.44
N LEU A 140 -3.34 -9.54 -4.88
CA LEU A 140 -4.29 -9.12 -5.93
C LEU A 140 -4.01 -9.85 -7.24
N GLU A 141 -2.76 -9.89 -7.70
CA GLU A 141 -2.38 -10.55 -8.95
C GLU A 141 -2.76 -12.05 -8.95
N ASN A 142 -2.49 -12.74 -7.84
CA ASN A 142 -2.86 -14.15 -7.68
C ASN A 142 -4.36 -14.38 -7.43
N SER A 143 -5.13 -13.32 -7.20
CA SER A 143 -6.57 -13.39 -6.95
C SER A 143 -7.42 -13.01 -8.15
N LEU A 144 -6.82 -12.64 -9.30
CA LEU A 144 -7.54 -12.12 -10.48
C LEU A 144 -8.72 -12.99 -10.92
N ASN A 145 -8.56 -14.32 -10.94
CA ASN A 145 -9.60 -15.26 -11.37
C ASN A 145 -10.78 -15.40 -10.38
N SER A 146 -10.61 -14.95 -9.14
CA SER A 146 -11.61 -15.04 -8.08
C SER A 146 -11.93 -13.66 -7.48
N LEU A 147 -11.50 -12.59 -8.15
CA LEU A 147 -11.60 -11.24 -7.63
C LEU A 147 -13.06 -10.78 -7.48
N ASN A 148 -13.99 -11.40 -8.23
CA ASN A 148 -15.44 -11.23 -8.09
C ASN A 148 -16.00 -11.66 -6.71
N GLN A 149 -15.21 -12.38 -5.90
CA GLN A 149 -15.56 -12.71 -4.51
C GLN A 149 -15.38 -11.53 -3.57
N ILE A 150 -14.73 -10.45 -3.98
CA ILE A 150 -14.54 -9.24 -3.19
C ILE A 150 -15.27 -8.10 -3.89
N LYS A 151 -16.15 -7.38 -3.18
CA LYS A 151 -16.83 -6.20 -3.75
C LYS A 151 -15.95 -4.96 -3.74
N LYS A 152 -15.27 -4.69 -2.62
CA LYS A 152 -14.32 -3.57 -2.48
C LYS A 152 -12.98 -4.07 -1.97
N LEU A 153 -11.90 -3.70 -2.65
CA LEU A 153 -10.55 -4.08 -2.31
C LEU A 153 -9.68 -2.84 -2.17
N ILE A 154 -9.03 -2.70 -1.02
CA ILE A 154 -7.89 -1.79 -0.87
C ILE A 154 -6.58 -2.56 -1.07
N VAL A 155 -5.65 -1.95 -1.81
CA VAL A 155 -4.33 -2.48 -2.09
C VAL A 155 -3.31 -1.52 -1.50
N GLY A 156 -2.42 -2.06 -0.68
CA GLY A 156 -1.39 -1.27 0.01
C GLY A 156 -0.08 -2.02 0.12
N GLY A 157 0.92 -1.37 0.74
CA GLY A 157 2.24 -1.97 0.97
C GLY A 157 3.16 -2.03 -0.25
N GLY A 158 2.69 -1.61 -1.43
CA GLY A 158 3.49 -1.52 -2.64
C GLY A 158 2.72 -0.85 -3.78
N VAL A 159 3.45 -0.50 -4.84
CA VAL A 159 2.87 0.08 -6.06
C VAL A 159 2.19 -1.02 -6.87
N VAL A 160 1.00 -0.74 -7.40
CA VAL A 160 0.33 -1.61 -8.37
C VAL A 160 0.89 -1.31 -9.75
N SER A 161 1.48 -2.30 -10.42
CA SER A 161 2.10 -2.11 -11.73
C SER A 161 1.05 -1.79 -12.81
N LYS A 162 1.47 -1.14 -13.89
CA LYS A 162 0.56 -0.82 -15.00
C LYS A 162 -0.05 -2.06 -15.64
N GLN A 163 0.74 -3.14 -15.74
CA GLN A 163 0.26 -4.43 -16.21
C GLN A 163 -0.87 -4.96 -15.32
N LEU A 164 -0.73 -4.88 -13.99
CA LEU A 164 -1.76 -5.33 -13.06
C LEU A 164 -2.99 -4.42 -13.09
N GLU A 165 -2.80 -3.09 -13.15
CA GLU A 165 -3.90 -2.13 -13.37
C GLU A 165 -4.72 -2.49 -14.62
N ASN A 166 -4.04 -2.83 -15.73
CA ASN A 166 -4.67 -3.22 -16.99
C ASN A 166 -5.51 -4.51 -16.84
N LYS A 167 -5.02 -5.50 -16.08
CA LYS A 167 -5.73 -6.77 -15.82
C LYS A 167 -7.01 -6.56 -14.99
N ILE A 168 -7.08 -5.53 -14.15
CA ILE A 168 -8.24 -5.26 -13.28
C ILE A 168 -9.21 -4.23 -13.85
N LEU A 169 -8.95 -3.63 -15.02
CA LEU A 169 -9.73 -2.48 -15.52
C LEU A 169 -11.24 -2.70 -15.53
N ASN A 170 -11.68 -3.91 -15.91
CA ASN A 170 -13.10 -4.22 -16.13
C ASN A 170 -13.62 -5.31 -15.17
N THR A 171 -12.95 -5.53 -14.03
CA THR A 171 -13.46 -6.43 -12.99
C THR A 171 -14.66 -5.82 -12.25
N THR A 172 -15.52 -6.67 -11.68
CA THR A 172 -16.66 -6.25 -10.84
C THR A 172 -16.25 -5.79 -9.44
N CYS A 173 -15.03 -6.10 -9.00
CA CYS A 173 -14.49 -5.60 -7.74
C CYS A 173 -14.04 -4.15 -7.90
N THR A 174 -14.39 -3.27 -6.96
CA THR A 174 -13.83 -1.91 -6.91
C THR A 174 -12.47 -1.95 -6.24
N VAL A 175 -11.44 -1.52 -6.97
CA VAL A 175 -10.06 -1.63 -6.49
C VAL A 175 -9.45 -0.24 -6.28
N PHE A 176 -8.90 -0.03 -5.10
CA PHE A 176 -8.26 1.21 -4.68
C PHE A 176 -6.81 0.94 -4.27
N ALA A 177 -5.87 1.73 -4.74
CA ALA A 177 -4.58 1.88 -4.07
C ALA A 177 -4.76 2.76 -2.84
N THR A 178 -3.96 2.50 -1.81
CA THR A 178 -3.94 3.29 -0.58
C THR A 178 -2.62 4.03 -0.44
N TYR A 179 -2.69 5.28 0.02
CA TYR A 179 -1.53 6.04 0.46
C TYR A 179 -1.60 6.21 1.97
N GLY A 180 -0.54 5.81 2.65
CA GLY A 180 -0.46 5.80 4.11
C GLY A 180 0.79 5.11 4.63
N MET A 181 1.02 5.27 5.92
CA MET A 181 2.18 4.77 6.64
C MET A 181 1.81 4.34 8.06
N THR A 182 2.80 3.98 8.87
CA THR A 182 2.53 3.50 10.24
C THR A 182 2.10 4.66 11.12
N GLU A 183 2.74 5.81 10.92
CA GLU A 183 2.53 7.10 11.58
C GLU A 183 1.11 7.65 11.35
N THR A 184 0.50 7.32 10.22
CA THR A 184 -0.88 7.72 9.87
C THR A 184 -1.93 6.66 10.20
N ILE A 185 -1.54 5.54 10.85
CA ILE A 185 -2.43 4.42 11.16
C ILE A 185 -3.14 3.91 9.90
N THR A 186 -2.35 3.42 8.95
CA THR A 186 -2.79 3.00 7.61
C THR A 186 -3.09 4.18 6.68
N HIS A 187 -4.15 4.11 5.89
CA HIS A 187 -4.37 4.99 4.76
C HIS A 187 -5.04 6.31 5.16
N ILE A 188 -4.55 7.40 4.57
CA ILE A 188 -5.15 8.75 4.67
C ILE A 188 -5.67 9.24 3.33
N ALA A 189 -5.31 8.56 2.24
CA ALA A 189 -5.83 8.82 0.91
C ALA A 189 -5.92 7.52 0.10
N VAL A 190 -6.77 7.54 -0.91
CA VAL A 190 -7.00 6.40 -1.81
C VAL A 190 -7.04 6.84 -3.27
N LYS A 191 -6.53 6.00 -4.15
CA LYS A 191 -6.54 6.21 -5.60
C LYS A 191 -7.31 5.08 -6.26
N ARG A 192 -8.29 5.42 -7.08
CA ARG A 192 -9.04 4.43 -7.88
C ARG A 192 -8.15 3.80 -8.96
N LEU A 193 -8.17 2.48 -9.08
CA LEU A 193 -7.33 1.74 -10.03
C LEU A 193 -8.07 1.20 -11.27
N ASN A 194 -9.36 0.88 -11.14
CA ASN A 194 -10.14 0.28 -12.23
C ASN A 194 -11.38 1.10 -12.62
N ASN A 195 -12.09 0.64 -13.66
CA ASN A 195 -13.31 1.29 -14.11
C ASN A 195 -14.49 0.81 -13.25
N PHE A 196 -14.96 1.65 -12.34
CA PHE A 196 -16.19 1.44 -11.59
C PHE A 196 -17.39 1.31 -12.52
N SER A 197 -18.29 0.42 -12.14
CA SER A 197 -19.58 0.24 -12.80
C SER A 197 -20.41 1.52 -12.74
N SER A 198 -21.42 1.65 -13.60
CA SER A 198 -22.34 2.81 -13.60
C SER A 198 -23.06 3.01 -12.26
N ILE A 199 -23.25 1.95 -11.46
CA ILE A 199 -23.95 1.96 -10.17
C ILE A 199 -23.11 2.63 -9.08
N GLU A 200 -21.79 2.47 -9.12
CA GLU A 200 -20.86 3.04 -8.14
C GLU A 200 -20.62 4.54 -8.32
N ARG A 201 -20.95 5.09 -9.49
CA ARG A 201 -20.83 6.53 -9.81
C ARG A 201 -21.84 7.42 -9.05
N ASN A 202 -22.82 6.82 -8.37
CA ASN A 202 -23.89 7.53 -7.66
C ASN A 202 -23.60 7.72 -6.15
N THR A 203 -22.38 7.42 -5.69
CA THR A 203 -21.92 7.70 -4.32
C THR A 203 -20.92 8.87 -4.30
N SER A 204 -20.50 9.35 -3.13
CA SER A 204 -19.44 10.38 -3.01
C SER A 204 -18.10 10.00 -3.66
N MET A 205 -17.97 8.76 -4.16
CA MET A 205 -16.87 8.31 -5.02
C MET A 205 -16.89 8.91 -6.45
N LYS A 206 -17.86 9.78 -6.77
CA LYS A 206 -17.96 10.47 -8.07
C LYS A 206 -16.81 11.46 -8.32
N SER A 207 -16.17 11.98 -7.27
CA SER A 207 -14.99 12.88 -7.33
C SER A 207 -13.68 12.15 -7.63
N LEU A 208 -13.62 10.82 -7.43
CA LEU A 208 -12.41 10.03 -7.60
C LEU A 208 -12.04 9.94 -9.08
N GLN A 209 -11.19 10.88 -9.50
CA GLN A 209 -10.55 10.85 -10.81
C GLN A 209 -9.50 9.74 -10.84
N LYS A 210 -9.49 8.99 -11.94
CA LYS A 210 -8.47 7.96 -12.16
C LYS A 210 -7.11 8.65 -12.26
N GLY A 211 -6.16 8.22 -11.44
CA GLY A 211 -4.78 8.72 -11.46
C GLY A 211 -4.36 9.53 -10.24
N PHE A 212 -5.30 10.08 -9.47
CA PHE A 212 -5.01 10.88 -8.27
C PHE A 212 -5.41 10.17 -6.99
N TYR A 213 -4.62 10.40 -5.93
CA TYR A 213 -5.03 10.07 -4.58
C TYR A 213 -5.98 11.15 -4.07
N GLU A 214 -7.08 10.72 -3.46
CA GLU A 214 -8.04 11.58 -2.77
C GLU A 214 -7.99 11.29 -1.27
N THR A 215 -7.88 12.33 -0.46
CA THR A 215 -7.80 12.20 0.99
C THR A 215 -9.12 11.71 1.59
N LEU A 216 -9.02 11.01 2.72
CA LEU A 216 -10.17 10.74 3.57
C LEU A 216 -10.63 12.05 4.23
N PRO A 217 -11.89 12.12 4.73
CA PRO A 217 -12.38 13.31 5.42
C PRO A 217 -11.46 13.74 6.57
N ASN A 218 -11.38 15.06 6.80
CA ASN A 218 -10.59 15.69 7.87
C ASN A 218 -9.08 15.43 7.78
N VAL A 219 -8.57 15.17 6.58
CA VAL A 219 -7.15 15.11 6.28
C VAL A 219 -6.78 16.33 5.43
N GLU A 220 -5.96 17.19 6.01
CA GLU A 220 -5.39 18.36 5.33
C GLU A 220 -4.02 17.98 4.75
N ILE A 221 -3.76 18.43 3.52
CA ILE A 221 -2.50 18.21 2.83
C ILE A 221 -1.95 19.51 2.24
N TYR A 222 -0.63 19.65 2.25
CA TYR A 222 0.08 20.74 1.59
C TYR A 222 1.50 20.31 1.21
N LYS A 223 2.31 21.22 0.65
CA LYS A 223 3.72 20.96 0.29
C LYS A 223 4.67 21.72 1.19
N ASP A 224 5.80 21.10 1.51
CA ASP A 224 6.97 21.80 2.05
C ASP A 224 7.84 22.42 0.93
N ASP A 225 8.94 23.06 1.30
CA ASP A 225 9.88 23.70 0.36
C ASP A 225 10.57 22.71 -0.59
N ARG A 226 10.54 21.42 -0.27
CA ARG A 226 11.08 20.33 -1.10
C ARG A 226 10.03 19.80 -2.08
N ASN A 227 8.83 20.38 -2.09
CA ASN A 227 7.63 19.86 -2.77
C ASN A 227 7.18 18.49 -2.24
N CYS A 228 7.58 18.13 -1.02
CA CYS A 228 7.13 16.90 -0.38
C CYS A 228 5.77 17.10 0.29
N LEU A 229 4.96 16.05 0.30
CA LEU A 229 3.66 16.04 0.95
C LEU A 229 3.82 16.24 2.45
N VAL A 230 3.08 17.20 2.99
CA VAL A 230 2.88 17.38 4.42
C VAL A 230 1.44 17.03 4.75
N ILE A 231 1.26 16.23 5.79
CA ILE A 231 -0.03 15.66 6.17
C ILE A 231 -0.38 16.18 7.56
N ASN A 232 -1.51 16.87 7.67
CA ASN A 232 -2.14 17.20 8.94
C ASN A 232 -3.43 16.39 9.09
N ALA A 233 -3.38 15.34 9.92
CA ALA A 233 -4.47 14.40 10.12
C ALA A 233 -4.66 14.12 11.62
N LEU A 234 -5.18 15.11 12.36
CA LEU A 234 -5.27 15.10 13.83
C LEU A 234 -6.07 13.91 14.40
N GLU A 235 -7.01 13.39 13.61
CA GLU A 235 -7.81 12.22 13.98
C GLU A 235 -6.97 10.93 14.08
N VAL A 236 -5.84 10.85 13.38
CA VAL A 236 -4.99 9.64 13.32
C VAL A 236 -3.53 9.87 13.74
N SER A 237 -3.07 11.13 13.81
CA SER A 237 -1.74 11.52 14.28
C SER A 237 -1.83 12.68 15.27
N ASN A 238 -0.91 12.79 16.24
CA ASN A 238 -0.81 13.98 17.12
C ASN A 238 0.06 15.08 16.51
N GLU A 239 0.81 14.75 15.48
CA GLU A 239 1.82 15.61 14.88
C GLU A 239 1.52 15.78 13.39
N VAL A 240 1.94 16.93 12.87
CA VAL A 240 2.03 17.15 11.44
C VAL A 240 3.15 16.27 10.89
N ILE A 241 2.84 15.47 9.87
CA ILE A 241 3.78 14.51 9.29
C ILE A 241 4.40 15.11 8.04
N PHE A 242 5.70 15.38 8.12
CA PHE A 242 6.53 15.75 6.97
C PHE A 242 7.04 14.48 6.30
N THR A 243 6.59 14.24 5.08
CA THR A 243 7.04 13.08 4.30
C THR A 243 8.30 13.41 3.50
N ASN A 244 8.87 12.40 2.86
CA ASN A 244 9.84 12.57 1.75
C ASN A 244 9.19 12.14 0.43
N ASP A 245 7.88 12.28 0.30
CA ASP A 245 7.13 11.92 -0.90
C ASP A 245 6.85 13.18 -1.71
N ILE A 246 7.48 13.32 -2.87
CA ILE A 246 7.22 14.44 -3.78
C ILE A 246 5.84 14.26 -4.40
N VAL A 247 5.05 15.34 -4.38
CA VAL A 247 3.70 15.34 -4.93
C VAL A 247 3.43 16.54 -5.82
N ASN A 248 2.51 16.35 -6.76
CA ASN A 248 1.80 17.46 -7.39
C ASN A 248 0.41 17.58 -6.75
N LEU A 249 0.10 18.72 -6.12
CA LEU A 249 -1.23 18.96 -5.56
C LEU A 249 -2.19 19.35 -6.69
N VAL A 250 -3.31 18.63 -6.76
CA VAL A 250 -4.39 18.87 -7.74
C VAL A 250 -5.49 19.73 -7.12
N SER A 251 -5.75 19.53 -5.84
CA SER A 251 -6.66 20.33 -5.02
C SER A 251 -6.24 20.24 -3.54
N GLU A 252 -7.04 20.83 -2.64
CA GLU A 252 -6.86 20.72 -1.20
C GLU A 252 -7.00 19.27 -0.67
N THR A 253 -7.61 18.37 -1.45
CA THR A 253 -7.86 16.97 -1.08
C THR A 253 -7.32 15.96 -2.07
N GLN A 254 -6.76 16.41 -3.20
CA GLN A 254 -6.26 15.52 -4.25
C GLN A 254 -4.80 15.80 -4.60
N PHE A 255 -4.03 14.74 -4.77
CA PHE A 255 -2.63 14.83 -5.17
C PHE A 255 -2.19 13.66 -6.07
N GLU A 256 -1.19 13.94 -6.88
CA GLU A 256 -0.42 12.93 -7.61
C GLU A 256 0.88 12.67 -6.85
N TRP A 257 1.14 11.40 -6.51
CA TRP A 257 2.44 11.00 -5.99
C TRP A 257 3.44 10.83 -7.14
N LEU A 258 4.58 11.53 -7.05
CA LEU A 258 5.63 11.54 -8.07
C LEU A 258 6.79 10.59 -7.74
N GLY A 259 7.03 10.32 -6.45
CA GLY A 259 8.14 9.46 -6.03
C GLY A 259 8.77 9.93 -4.72
N ARG A 260 9.85 9.27 -4.32
CA ARG A 260 10.61 9.66 -3.12
C ARG A 260 11.59 10.78 -3.46
N PHE A 261 11.64 11.78 -2.59
CA PHE A 261 12.65 12.84 -2.66
C PHE A 261 14.07 12.27 -2.65
N ASP A 262 14.30 11.27 -1.80
CA ASP A 262 15.59 10.59 -1.63
C ASP A 262 16.07 9.85 -2.90
N ASN A 263 15.16 9.60 -3.85
CA ASN A 263 15.46 8.88 -5.09
C ASN A 263 15.64 9.82 -6.28
N VAL A 264 15.39 11.13 -6.16
CA VAL A 264 15.45 12.06 -7.30
C VAL A 264 16.84 12.06 -7.93
N ILE A 265 16.88 11.92 -9.26
CA ILE A 265 18.11 11.94 -10.05
C ILE A 265 18.25 13.31 -10.72
N ASN A 266 19.39 13.96 -10.55
CA ASN A 266 19.70 15.25 -11.18
C ASN A 266 20.60 15.03 -12.40
N SER A 267 19.98 14.92 -13.58
CA SER A 267 20.69 14.63 -14.82
C SER A 267 20.68 15.82 -15.78
N GLY A 268 21.84 16.44 -16.00
CA GLY A 268 21.99 17.58 -16.92
C GLY A 268 21.11 18.78 -16.55
N GLY A 269 20.89 19.01 -15.25
CA GLY A 269 20.00 20.08 -14.74
C GLY A 269 18.51 19.74 -14.70
N ILE A 270 18.12 18.50 -15.06
CA ILE A 270 16.74 18.03 -15.03
C ILE A 270 16.54 17.07 -13.87
N LYS A 271 15.44 17.26 -13.13
CA LYS A 271 15.00 16.33 -12.08
C LYS A 271 14.20 15.19 -12.70
N LEU A 272 14.73 13.99 -12.56
CA LEU A 272 14.07 12.75 -12.98
C LEU A 272 13.52 12.05 -11.74
N HIS A 273 12.29 11.56 -11.84
CA HIS A 273 11.60 10.83 -10.77
C HIS A 273 11.62 9.33 -11.09
N PRO A 274 12.46 8.52 -10.42
CA PRO A 274 12.63 7.11 -10.77
C PRO A 274 11.31 6.33 -10.79
N GLU A 275 10.43 6.57 -9.84
CA GLU A 275 9.19 5.81 -9.71
C GLU A 275 8.23 6.05 -10.89
N LYS A 276 8.24 7.26 -11.48
CA LYS A 276 7.48 7.57 -12.71
C LYS A 276 8.10 6.93 -13.95
N ILE A 277 9.43 6.88 -14.01
CA ILE A 277 10.15 6.23 -15.11
C ILE A 277 9.92 4.72 -15.03
N GLU A 278 9.97 4.14 -13.84
CA GLU A 278 9.69 2.73 -13.57
C GLU A 278 8.25 2.35 -13.92
N GLU A 279 7.27 3.21 -13.60
CA GLU A 279 5.88 3.00 -14.01
C GLU A 279 5.78 2.80 -15.53
N LYS A 280 6.44 3.66 -16.31
CA LYS A 280 6.49 3.56 -17.79
C LYS A 280 7.22 2.30 -18.25
N LEU A 281 8.41 2.03 -17.70
CA LEU A 281 9.23 0.88 -18.06
C LEU A 281 8.55 -0.47 -17.73
N SER A 282 7.66 -0.48 -16.73
CA SER A 282 6.91 -1.69 -16.34
C SER A 282 6.00 -2.23 -17.45
N GLU A 283 5.73 -1.44 -18.50
CA GLU A 283 4.99 -1.93 -19.68
C GLU A 283 5.80 -2.94 -20.52
N ILE A 284 7.12 -2.83 -20.52
CA ILE A 284 8.01 -3.63 -21.37
C ILE A 284 8.97 -4.54 -20.58
N ILE A 285 9.13 -4.30 -19.28
CA ILE A 285 9.96 -5.11 -18.38
C ILE A 285 9.06 -5.87 -17.41
N SER A 286 9.06 -7.20 -17.50
CA SER A 286 8.33 -8.09 -16.59
C SER A 286 9.17 -8.57 -15.39
N LYS A 287 10.49 -8.45 -15.49
CA LYS A 287 11.44 -8.77 -14.41
C LYS A 287 11.38 -7.71 -13.33
N ARG A 288 11.97 -7.99 -12.15
CA ARG A 288 12.16 -6.96 -11.12
C ARG A 288 13.25 -6.00 -11.60
N PHE A 289 12.98 -4.71 -11.52
CA PHE A 289 13.93 -3.68 -11.93
C PHE A 289 13.73 -2.40 -11.11
N PHE A 290 14.72 -1.53 -11.15
CA PHE A 290 14.60 -0.13 -10.73
C PHE A 290 15.52 0.74 -11.58
N VAL A 291 15.29 2.05 -11.57
CA VAL A 291 16.22 3.03 -12.16
C VAL A 291 16.90 3.84 -11.07
N ALA A 292 18.12 4.28 -11.34
CA ALA A 292 18.90 5.08 -10.40
C ALA A 292 19.81 6.08 -11.14
N GLY A 293 20.28 7.07 -10.39
CA GLY A 293 21.33 7.98 -10.81
C GLY A 293 22.68 7.39 -10.40
N ILE A 294 23.66 7.41 -11.30
CA ILE A 294 25.07 7.20 -10.94
C ILE A 294 25.91 8.39 -11.41
N PRO A 295 27.03 8.70 -10.73
CA PRO A 295 27.87 9.83 -11.09
C PRO A 295 28.30 9.84 -12.57
N ASP A 296 28.21 10.99 -13.20
CA ASP A 296 28.62 11.23 -14.59
C ASP A 296 29.31 12.59 -14.72
N SER A 297 30.42 12.63 -15.43
CA SER A 297 31.25 13.84 -15.54
C SER A 297 30.58 14.99 -16.32
N THR A 298 29.59 14.68 -17.15
CA THR A 298 28.90 15.67 -18.00
C THR A 298 27.52 16.02 -17.46
N LEU A 299 26.79 15.02 -16.97
CA LEU A 299 25.40 15.16 -16.53
C LEU A 299 25.27 15.40 -15.02
N GLY A 300 26.34 15.26 -14.24
CA GLY A 300 26.29 15.17 -12.79
C GLY A 300 25.87 13.76 -12.38
N GLU A 301 24.64 13.38 -12.73
CA GLU A 301 24.16 12.00 -12.64
C GLU A 301 23.62 11.53 -13.99
N LYS A 302 23.93 10.30 -14.41
CA LYS A 302 23.28 9.64 -15.53
C LYS A 302 22.25 8.63 -15.02
N LEU A 303 21.09 8.58 -15.68
CA LEU A 303 20.06 7.58 -15.43
C LEU A 303 20.54 6.21 -15.91
N VAL A 304 20.45 5.20 -15.04
CA VAL A 304 20.74 3.80 -15.37
C VAL A 304 19.58 2.90 -14.97
N LEU A 305 19.45 1.77 -15.67
CA LEU A 305 18.45 0.74 -15.40
C LEU A 305 19.12 -0.49 -14.80
N ILE A 306 18.60 -1.01 -13.69
CA ILE A 306 19.12 -2.19 -13.02
C ILE A 306 18.03 -3.26 -13.04
N ILE A 307 18.34 -4.44 -13.59
CA ILE A 307 17.42 -5.57 -13.72
C ILE A 307 17.92 -6.75 -12.88
N GLU A 308 17.02 -7.36 -12.11
CA GLU A 308 17.30 -8.63 -11.41
C GLU A 308 17.14 -9.79 -12.40
N ASP A 309 18.26 -10.28 -12.94
CA ASP A 309 18.30 -11.45 -13.82
C ASP A 309 19.66 -12.17 -13.70
N SER A 310 19.62 -13.49 -13.53
CA SER A 310 20.82 -14.33 -13.50
C SER A 310 21.33 -14.67 -14.90
N TYR A 311 20.52 -14.44 -15.95
CA TYR A 311 20.90 -14.72 -17.32
C TYR A 311 21.12 -13.42 -18.09
N THR A 312 22.37 -13.19 -18.50
CA THR A 312 22.77 -11.96 -19.19
C THR A 312 23.53 -12.31 -20.46
N SER A 313 23.08 -11.77 -21.59
CA SER A 313 23.82 -11.80 -22.85
C SER A 313 23.73 -10.45 -23.53
N ASN A 314 24.68 -10.14 -24.43
CA ASN A 314 24.63 -8.92 -25.24
C ASN A 314 23.32 -8.80 -26.03
N GLU A 315 22.76 -9.92 -26.49
CA GLU A 315 21.49 -9.94 -27.21
C GLU A 315 20.32 -9.50 -26.33
N VAL A 316 20.29 -9.92 -25.06
CA VAL A 316 19.28 -9.51 -24.08
C VAL A 316 19.37 -8.00 -23.82
N GLU A 317 20.57 -7.48 -23.60
CA GLU A 317 20.79 -6.04 -23.38
C GLU A 317 20.35 -5.20 -24.60
N VAL A 318 20.74 -5.61 -25.81
CA VAL A 318 20.33 -4.96 -27.06
C VAL A 318 18.80 -5.00 -27.23
N SER A 319 18.16 -6.12 -26.90
CA SER A 319 16.70 -6.26 -26.94
C SER A 319 16.01 -5.24 -26.01
N PHE A 320 16.50 -5.08 -24.77
CA PHE A 320 15.97 -4.07 -23.85
C PHE A 320 16.19 -2.65 -24.38
N LYS A 321 17.40 -2.31 -24.86
CA LYS A 321 17.67 -0.98 -25.44
C LYS A 321 16.73 -0.66 -26.59
N LEU A 322 16.45 -1.61 -27.48
CA LEU A 322 15.50 -1.42 -28.59
C LEU A 322 14.07 -1.16 -28.07
N LYS A 323 13.57 -1.99 -27.15
CA LYS A 323 12.23 -1.82 -26.57
C LYS A 323 12.08 -0.49 -25.84
N ILE A 324 13.09 -0.09 -25.07
CA ILE A 324 13.09 1.18 -24.32
C ILE A 324 13.06 2.36 -25.29
N ASN A 325 13.89 2.36 -26.33
CA ASN A 325 13.92 3.44 -27.32
C ASN A 325 12.62 3.56 -28.14
N GLN A 326 11.85 2.47 -28.26
CA GLN A 326 10.55 2.46 -28.92
C GLN A 326 9.40 2.88 -28.00
N LEU A 327 9.63 2.97 -26.68
CA LEU A 327 8.60 3.30 -25.70
C LEU A 327 8.29 4.80 -25.72
N LYS A 328 7.22 5.18 -26.44
CA LYS A 328 6.79 6.57 -26.63
C LYS A 328 6.48 7.34 -25.34
N ALA A 329 6.25 6.65 -24.23
CA ALA A 329 5.96 7.26 -22.95
C ALA A 329 7.20 7.92 -22.28
N LEU A 330 8.42 7.53 -22.70
CA LEU A 330 9.67 8.09 -22.19
C LEU A 330 10.06 9.33 -22.99
N THR A 331 10.44 10.39 -22.29
CA THR A 331 11.16 11.51 -22.89
C THR A 331 12.62 11.13 -23.15
N LYS A 332 13.32 11.91 -23.98
CA LYS A 332 14.75 11.70 -24.28
C LYS A 332 15.66 11.64 -23.04
N PHE A 333 15.26 12.30 -21.95
CA PHE A 333 16.01 12.36 -20.69
C PHE A 333 15.73 11.16 -19.78
N GLU A 334 14.59 10.50 -19.97
CA GLU A 334 14.18 9.33 -19.20
C GLU A 334 14.68 8.01 -19.81
N ILE A 335 15.41 8.06 -20.92
CA ILE A 335 16.05 6.89 -21.53
C ILE A 335 17.33 6.57 -20.74
N PRO A 336 17.41 5.40 -20.07
CA PRO A 336 18.62 4.98 -19.35
C PRO A 336 19.84 4.95 -20.27
N LYS A 337 20.96 5.49 -19.80
CA LYS A 337 22.23 5.51 -20.54
C LYS A 337 22.89 4.15 -20.56
N GLU A 338 22.73 3.39 -19.48
CA GLU A 338 23.28 2.05 -19.30
C GLU A 338 22.25 1.12 -18.65
N ILE A 339 22.40 -0.17 -18.91
CA ILE A 339 21.59 -1.24 -18.33
C ILE A 339 22.55 -2.19 -17.60
N TYR A 340 22.28 -2.42 -16.33
CA TYR A 340 23.01 -3.34 -15.49
C TYR A 340 22.12 -4.50 -15.08
N PHE A 341 22.73 -5.67 -14.93
CA PHE A 341 22.07 -6.87 -14.48
C PHE A 341 22.73 -7.35 -13.19
N VAL A 342 21.92 -7.70 -12.21
CA VAL A 342 22.37 -8.29 -10.95
C VAL A 342 21.57 -9.57 -10.70
N THR A 343 22.22 -10.58 -10.12
CA THR A 343 21.58 -11.87 -9.87
C THR A 343 20.44 -11.77 -8.86
N LYS A 344 20.60 -10.91 -7.84
CA LYS A 344 19.61 -10.64 -6.81
C LYS A 344 19.80 -9.24 -6.23
N PHE A 345 18.71 -8.53 -6.01
CA PHE A 345 18.67 -7.26 -5.29
C PHE A 345 18.95 -7.46 -3.81
N ILE A 346 19.61 -6.46 -3.22
CA ILE A 346 19.74 -6.36 -1.77
C ILE A 346 18.41 -5.83 -1.23
N GLU A 347 17.82 -6.55 -0.28
CA GLU A 347 16.48 -6.28 0.25
C GLU A 347 16.50 -6.14 1.77
N THR A 348 15.47 -5.50 2.32
CA THR A 348 15.17 -5.55 3.77
C THR A 348 14.46 -6.85 4.12
N GLU A 349 14.26 -7.11 5.42
CA GLU A 349 13.44 -8.24 5.91
C GLU A 349 12.00 -8.22 5.37
N THR A 350 11.51 -7.04 4.96
CA THR A 350 10.18 -6.88 4.33
C THR A 350 10.21 -6.94 2.79
N ASN A 351 11.30 -7.47 2.20
CA ASN A 351 11.53 -7.58 0.75
C ASN A 351 11.53 -6.23 -0.01
N LYS A 352 11.76 -5.11 0.68
CA LYS A 352 11.96 -3.81 0.03
C LYS A 352 13.36 -3.71 -0.53
N ILE A 353 13.48 -3.32 -1.80
CA ILE A 353 14.77 -3.13 -2.49
C ILE A 353 15.56 -1.98 -1.84
N GLN A 354 16.79 -2.26 -1.42
CA GLN A 354 17.77 -1.29 -0.95
C GLN A 354 18.59 -0.78 -2.14
N ARG A 355 18.04 0.17 -2.91
CA ARG A 355 18.62 0.67 -4.19
C ARG A 355 20.11 0.97 -4.07
N ASN A 356 20.51 1.81 -3.12
CA ASN A 356 21.91 2.22 -2.96
C ASN A 356 22.84 1.04 -2.68
N LYS A 357 22.45 0.09 -1.81
CA LYS A 357 23.26 -1.10 -1.55
C LYS A 357 23.35 -2.01 -2.79
N THR A 358 22.25 -2.15 -3.53
CA THR A 358 22.26 -2.92 -4.79
C THR A 358 23.16 -2.26 -5.84
N LEU A 359 23.23 -0.92 -5.89
CA LEU A 359 24.14 -0.21 -6.79
C LEU A 359 25.62 -0.45 -6.44
N ASP A 360 25.94 -0.80 -5.20
CA ASP A 360 27.33 -1.13 -4.84
C ASP A 360 27.78 -2.49 -5.41
N LEU A 361 26.85 -3.30 -5.95
CA LEU A 361 27.17 -4.55 -6.66
C LEU A 361 27.62 -4.35 -8.12
N ILE A 362 27.38 -3.16 -8.69
CA ILE A 362 27.67 -2.85 -10.10
C ILE A 362 28.86 -1.89 -10.27
N LYS A 363 29.43 -1.42 -9.16
CA LYS A 363 30.55 -0.48 -9.13
C LYS A 363 31.89 -1.17 -9.18
#